data_AF-A0A5S5DLP5-F1
#
_entry.id   AF-A0A5S5DLP5-F1
#
_cell.length_a   1.000
_cell.length_b   1.000
_cell.length_c   1.000
_cell.angle_alpha   90.00
_cell.angle_beta   90.00
_cell.angle_gamma   90.00
#
_symmetry.space_group_name_H-M   'P 1'
#
loop_
_entity.id
_entity.type
_entity.pdbx_description
1 polymer ?
#
loop_
_entity_poly.entity_id
_entity_poly.type
_entity_poly.pdbx_seq_one_letter_code
_entity_poly.pdbx_strand_id
1 'polypeptide(L)'
;MLSLVGAIKRPHRKYPVNLLPASLSSSMSAARRHKIRFINIIKIKVMNVKRTFGTILTILGIIGLIYTGYELINNSTAYTPLIVIGVISLIFFFSGIGLVKNTKDAA
;
A
#
# COMPACT_ATOMS: atom_id res chain seq x y z
N MET A 1 55.51 33.69 -4.46
CA MET A 1 54.11 34.17 -4.35
C MET A 1 53.42 33.39 -3.23
N LEU A 2 53.80 33.71 -2.00
CA LEU A 2 53.44 33.01 -0.78
C LEU A 2 52.18 33.65 -0.16
N SER A 3 51.23 32.80 0.22
CA SER A 3 50.23 32.97 1.28
C SER A 3 49.26 34.15 1.21
N LEU A 4 48.04 33.87 0.74
CA LEU A 4 46.85 34.67 1.10
C LEU A 4 45.67 33.75 1.48
N VAL A 5 45.92 32.76 2.34
CA VAL A 5 44.86 31.97 3.00
C VAL A 5 44.79 32.40 4.48
N GLY A 6 44.53 33.69 4.69
CA GLY A 6 44.33 34.31 6.00
C GLY A 6 42.85 34.40 6.35
N ALA A 7 42.39 33.50 7.22
CA ALA A 7 41.39 33.75 8.25
C ALA A 7 40.01 34.35 7.84
N ILE A 8 39.09 33.51 7.34
CA ILE A 8 37.65 33.73 7.54
C ILE A 8 37.24 32.96 8.81
N LYS A 9 37.39 33.62 9.97
CA LYS A 9 36.91 33.11 11.26
C LYS A 9 35.38 33.15 11.26
N ARG A 10 34.72 31.99 11.08
CA ARG A 10 33.26 31.90 11.13
C ARG A 10 32.78 32.17 12.57
N PRO A 11 31.84 33.12 12.79
CA PRO A 11 31.32 33.38 14.13
C PRO A 11 30.49 32.17 14.60
N HIS A 12 30.93 31.53 15.69
CA HIS A 12 30.14 30.50 16.37
C HIS A 12 28.89 31.15 16.97
N ARG A 13 27.70 30.85 16.41
CA ARG A 13 26.41 31.27 16.96
C ARG A 13 26.25 30.78 18.40
N LYS A 14 26.34 31.70 19.37
CA LYS A 14 26.02 31.47 20.78
C LYS A 14 24.52 31.68 21.05
N TYR A 15 23.68 30.78 20.56
CA TYR A 15 22.32 30.66 21.06
C TYR A 15 22.23 29.33 21.80
N PRO A 16 21.81 29.28 23.09
CA PRO A 16 21.57 28.00 23.74
C PRO A 16 20.50 27.25 22.96
N VAL A 17 20.80 26.03 22.52
CA VAL A 17 19.94 25.18 21.70
C VAL A 17 18.79 24.56 22.54
N ASN A 18 18.38 25.23 23.61
CA ASN A 18 17.38 24.77 24.57
C ASN A 18 16.55 25.95 25.09
N LEU A 19 15.38 26.18 24.50
CA LEU A 19 14.29 26.92 25.14
C LEU A 19 12.95 26.16 25.08
N LEU A 20 13.00 24.85 24.82
CA LEU A 20 11.82 23.99 24.92
C LEU A 20 11.92 23.23 26.26
N PRO A 21 11.03 23.47 27.24
CA PRO A 21 11.05 22.72 28.49
C PRO A 21 10.95 21.21 28.19
N ALA A 22 11.72 20.38 28.90
CA ALA A 22 11.81 18.94 28.65
C ALA A 22 10.46 18.20 28.73
N SER A 23 9.48 18.77 29.43
CA SER A 23 8.09 18.29 29.49
C SER A 23 7.31 18.50 28.18
N LEU A 24 7.67 19.53 27.40
CA LEU A 24 7.03 19.86 26.14
C LEU A 24 7.73 19.17 24.95
N SER A 25 9.03 18.85 25.07
CA SER A 25 9.77 18.06 24.06
C SER A 25 9.37 16.57 24.04
N SER A 26 9.04 15.99 25.20
CA SER A 26 8.51 14.63 25.33
C SER A 26 7.07 14.52 24.83
N SER A 27 6.24 15.54 25.11
CA SER A 27 4.87 15.66 24.59
C SER A 27 4.81 15.85 23.07
N MET A 28 5.66 16.72 22.49
CA MET A 28 5.75 16.90 21.03
C MET A 28 6.21 15.62 20.31
N SER A 29 7.08 14.83 20.95
CA SER A 29 7.53 13.53 20.42
C SER A 29 6.44 12.45 20.49
N ALA A 30 5.55 12.51 21.48
CA ALA A 30 4.38 11.62 21.56
C ALA A 30 3.31 11.98 20.53
N ALA A 31 3.00 13.27 20.36
CA ALA A 31 2.04 13.77 19.36
C ALA A 31 2.46 13.41 17.93
N ARG A 32 3.77 13.48 17.63
CA ARG A 32 4.33 13.09 16.32
C ARG A 32 4.16 11.58 16.05
N ARG A 33 4.31 10.74 17.08
CA ARG A 33 4.15 9.28 16.96
C ARG A 33 2.70 8.86 16.68
N HIS A 34 1.71 9.54 17.26
CA HIS A 34 0.29 9.28 16.96
C HIS A 34 -0.09 9.68 15.53
N LYS A 35 0.40 10.85 15.07
CA LYS A 35 0.16 11.33 13.70
C LYS A 35 0.76 10.39 12.65
N ILE A 36 1.95 9.84 12.89
CA ILE A 36 2.62 8.89 11.97
C ILE A 36 1.82 7.58 11.84
N ARG A 37 1.31 7.02 12.94
CA ARG A 37 0.45 5.81 12.88
C ARG A 37 -0.84 6.07 12.10
N PHE A 38 -1.45 7.25 12.27
CA PHE A 38 -2.69 7.62 11.57
C PHE A 38 -2.45 7.78 10.05
N ILE A 39 -1.36 8.44 9.65
CA ILE A 39 -0.97 8.58 8.24
C ILE A 39 -0.74 7.21 7.60
N ASN A 40 -0.12 6.27 8.31
CA ASN A 40 0.15 4.94 7.76
C ASN A 40 -1.13 4.10 7.54
N ILE A 41 -2.18 4.31 8.33
CA ILE A 41 -3.49 3.67 8.14
C ILE A 41 -4.20 4.24 6.90
N ILE A 42 -4.15 5.56 6.70
CA ILE A 42 -4.84 6.24 5.59
C ILE A 42 -4.11 6.01 4.25
N LYS A 43 -2.77 5.89 4.26
CA LYS A 43 -1.96 5.63 3.05
C LYS A 43 -2.26 4.27 2.39
N ILE A 44 -2.98 3.38 3.06
CA ILE A 44 -3.35 2.05 2.52
C ILE A 44 -4.40 2.12 1.40
N LYS A 45 -5.13 3.24 1.22
CA LYS A 45 -6.36 3.25 0.40
C LYS A 45 -6.40 4.18 -0.81
N VAL A 46 -5.26 4.62 -1.35
CA VAL A 46 -5.23 5.13 -2.74
C VAL A 46 -4.12 4.38 -3.47
N MET A 47 -4.48 3.20 -3.95
CA MET A 47 -3.59 2.33 -4.73
C MET A 47 -3.80 2.59 -6.22
N ASN A 48 -2.73 2.46 -6.99
CA ASN A 48 -2.75 2.56 -8.45
C ASN A 48 -3.92 1.74 -9.02
N VAL A 49 -4.77 2.39 -9.82
CA VAL A 49 -6.03 1.81 -10.34
C VAL A 49 -5.78 0.44 -10.98
N LYS A 50 -4.65 0.29 -11.67
CA LYS A 50 -4.26 -0.98 -12.31
C LYS A 50 -4.10 -2.14 -11.32
N ARG A 51 -3.52 -1.88 -10.14
CA ARG A 51 -3.27 -2.91 -9.11
C ARG A 51 -4.54 -3.24 -8.32
N THR A 52 -5.33 -2.21 -8.01
CA THR A 52 -6.61 -2.36 -7.31
C THR A 52 -7.61 -3.15 -8.17
N PHE A 53 -7.70 -2.84 -9.46
CA PHE A 53 -8.60 -3.54 -10.38
C PHE A 53 -8.23 -5.02 -10.53
N GLY A 54 -6.94 -5.33 -10.72
CA GLY A 54 -6.47 -6.71 -10.76
C GLY A 54 -6.78 -7.48 -9.47
N THR A 55 -6.56 -6.85 -8.31
CA THR A 55 -6.83 -7.48 -7.00
C THR A 55 -8.31 -7.77 -6.81
N ILE A 56 -9.18 -6.82 -7.15
CA ILE A 56 -10.65 -7.00 -7.09
C ILE A 56 -11.06 -8.13 -8.03
N LEU A 57 -10.54 -8.15 -9.27
CA LEU A 57 -10.87 -9.16 -10.27
C LEU A 57 -10.44 -10.57 -9.83
N THR A 58 -9.26 -10.70 -9.21
CA THR A 58 -8.80 -11.98 -8.63
C THR A 58 -9.71 -12.45 -7.51
N ILE A 59 -10.10 -11.56 -6.59
CA ILE A 59 -11.02 -11.91 -5.49
C ILE A 59 -12.38 -12.38 -6.06
N LEU A 60 -12.90 -11.69 -7.07
CA LEU A 60 -14.15 -12.06 -7.74
C LEU A 60 -14.04 -13.45 -8.39
N GLY A 61 -12.93 -13.74 -9.07
CA GLY A 61 -12.65 -15.06 -9.65
C GLY A 61 -12.58 -16.17 -8.60
N ILE A 62 -11.97 -15.92 -7.44
CA ILE A 62 -11.92 -16.88 -6.32
C ILE A 62 -13.33 -17.16 -5.80
N ILE A 63 -14.13 -16.13 -5.54
CA ILE A 63 -15.51 -16.29 -5.06
C ILE A 63 -16.33 -17.11 -6.05
N GLY A 64 -16.20 -16.84 -7.35
CA GLY A 64 -16.90 -17.59 -8.40
C GLY A 64 -16.47 -19.05 -8.48
N LEU A 65 -15.18 -19.36 -8.36
CA LEU A 65 -14.68 -20.74 -8.31
C LEU A 65 -15.19 -21.50 -7.07
N ILE A 66 -15.22 -20.84 -5.91
CA ILE A 66 -15.78 -21.42 -4.68
C ILE A 66 -17.27 -21.70 -4.88
N TYR A 67 -18.03 -20.77 -5.46
CA TYR A 67 -19.46 -20.94 -5.74
C TYR A 67 -19.72 -22.13 -6.68
N THR A 68 -18.98 -22.24 -7.79
CA THR A 68 -19.12 -23.38 -8.71
C THR A 68 -18.78 -24.70 -8.01
N GLY A 69 -17.74 -24.74 -7.18
CA GLY A 69 -17.38 -25.92 -6.40
C GLY A 69 -18.46 -26.31 -5.39
N TYR A 70 -19.03 -25.32 -4.68
CA TYR A 70 -20.11 -25.52 -3.73
C TYR A 70 -21.36 -26.12 -4.38
N GLU A 71 -21.82 -25.55 -5.49
CA GLU A 71 -22.98 -26.06 -6.24
C GLU A 71 -22.74 -27.47 -6.79
N LEU A 72 -21.52 -27.77 -7.24
CA LEU A 72 -21.18 -29.09 -7.76
C LEU A 72 -21.20 -30.16 -6.65
N ILE A 73 -20.72 -29.83 -5.45
CA ILE A 73 -20.80 -30.71 -4.26
C ILE A 73 -22.25 -30.93 -3.85
N ASN A 74 -23.10 -29.92 -3.99
CA ASN A 74 -24.52 -29.99 -3.67
C ASN A 74 -25.37 -30.73 -4.72
N ASN A 75 -24.73 -31.46 -5.67
CA ASN A 75 -25.40 -32.25 -6.72
C ASN A 75 -26.39 -31.45 -7.57
N SER A 76 -26.07 -30.19 -7.83
CA SER A 76 -26.86 -29.33 -8.72
C SER A 76 -26.94 -29.94 -10.12
N THR A 77 -28.15 -30.05 -10.67
CA THR A 77 -28.41 -30.60 -12.01
C THR A 77 -28.22 -29.57 -13.13
N ALA A 78 -27.91 -28.32 -12.76
CA ALA A 78 -27.73 -27.20 -13.68
C ALA A 78 -26.30 -27.15 -14.24
N TYR A 79 -25.84 -28.22 -14.88
CA TYR A 79 -24.45 -28.35 -15.32
C TYR A 79 -24.02 -27.30 -16.35
N THR A 80 -24.90 -26.94 -17.29
CA THR A 80 -24.59 -25.93 -18.32
C THR A 80 -24.28 -24.56 -17.72
N PRO A 81 -25.13 -23.95 -16.88
CA PRO A 81 -24.79 -22.68 -16.25
C PRO A 81 -23.61 -22.81 -15.29
N LEU A 82 -23.44 -23.94 -14.59
CA LEU A 82 -22.29 -24.14 -13.70
C LEU A 82 -20.96 -24.18 -14.44
N ILE A 83 -20.91 -24.83 -15.60
CA ILE A 83 -19.72 -24.83 -16.47
C ILE A 83 -19.43 -23.41 -16.97
N VAL A 84 -20.45 -22.68 -17.40
CA VAL A 84 -20.29 -21.29 -17.86
C VAL A 84 -19.74 -20.41 -16.73
N ILE A 85 -20.34 -20.47 -15.54
CA ILE A 85 -19.89 -19.71 -14.37
C ILE A 85 -18.47 -20.12 -13.96
N GLY A 86 -18.17 -21.41 -13.97
CA GLY A 86 -16.84 -21.94 -13.64
C GLY A 86 -15.76 -21.45 -14.59
N VAL A 87 -16.01 -21.52 -15.91
CA VAL A 87 -15.07 -21.05 -16.94
C VAL A 87 -14.88 -19.53 -16.85
N ILE A 88 -15.96 -18.75 -16.68
CA ILE A 88 -15.87 -17.30 -16.50
C ILE A 88 -15.03 -16.95 -15.26
N SER A 89 -15.27 -17.64 -14.15
CA SER A 89 -14.54 -17.42 -12.90
C SER A 89 -13.06 -17.74 -13.05
N LEU A 90 -12.73 -18.81 -13.77
CA LEU A 90 -11.36 -19.19 -14.11
C LEU A 90 -10.66 -18.12 -14.96
N ILE A 91 -11.35 -17.60 -15.99
CA ILE A 91 -10.85 -16.52 -16.85
C ILE A 91 -10.60 -15.26 -16.02
N PHE A 92 -11.54 -14.89 -15.14
CA PHE A 92 -11.41 -13.72 -14.28
C PHE A 92 -10.26 -13.87 -13.28
N PHE A 93 -10.08 -15.06 -12.72
CA PHE A 93 -8.96 -15.36 -11.81
C PHE A 93 -7.60 -15.19 -12.51
N PHE A 94 -7.41 -15.83 -13.67
CA PHE A 94 -6.16 -15.71 -14.43
C PHE A 94 -5.91 -14.29 -14.94
N SER A 95 -6.95 -13.62 -15.43
CA SER A 95 -6.87 -12.22 -15.87
C SER A 95 -6.47 -11.30 -14.71
N GLY A 96 -7.10 -11.44 -13.53
CA GLY A 96 -6.78 -10.66 -12.35
C GLY A 96 -5.32 -10.84 -11.90
N ILE A 97 -4.85 -12.09 -11.85
CA ILE A 97 -3.43 -12.39 -11.55
C ILE A 97 -2.52 -11.76 -12.59
N GLY A 98 -2.87 -11.85 -13.88
CA GLY A 98 -2.11 -11.23 -14.97
C GLY A 98 -1.96 -9.71 -14.78
N LEU A 99 -3.03 -9.03 -14.38
CA LEU A 99 -2.99 -7.59 -14.08
C LEU A 99 -2.13 -7.29 -12.86
N VAL A 100 -2.33 -7.99 -11.74
CA VAL A 100 -1.55 -7.77 -10.50
C VAL A 100 -0.06 -8.03 -10.72
N LYS A 101 0.30 -9.04 -11.51
CA LYS A 101 1.70 -9.39 -11.79
C LYS A 101 2.38 -8.41 -12.74
N ASN A 102 1.63 -7.85 -13.70
CA ASN A 102 2.19 -6.94 -14.70
C ASN A 102 2.12 -5.46 -14.30
N THR A 103 1.49 -5.14 -13.16
CA THR A 103 1.59 -3.80 -12.58
C THR A 103 2.97 -3.58 -11.99
N LYS A 104 3.87 -3.02 -12.79
CA LYS A 104 4.98 -2.22 -12.27
C LYS A 104 4.35 -0.93 -11.78
N ASP A 105 4.41 -0.69 -10.47
CA ASP A 105 4.12 0.62 -9.92
C ASP A 105 5.00 1.62 -10.70
N ALA A 106 4.38 2.56 -11.42
CA ALA A 106 5.13 3.60 -12.10
C ALA A 106 5.87 4.37 -10.99
N ALA A 107 7.20 4.25 -10.98
CA ALA A 107 8.08 5.05 -10.14
C ALA A 107 7.97 6.52 -10.53
#